data_AF-A0A062C201-F1
#
_entry.id   AF-A0A062C201-F1
#
_cell.length_a   1.000
_cell.length_b   1.000
_cell.length_c   1.000
_cell.angle_alpha   90.00
_cell.angle_beta   90.00
_cell.angle_gamma   90.00
#
_symmetry.space_group_name_H-M   'P 1'
#
loop_
_entity.id
_entity.type
_entity.pdbx_description
1 polymer ?
#
loop_
_entity_poly.entity_id
_entity_poly.type
_entity_poly.pdbx_seq_one_letter_code
_entity_poly.pdbx_strand_id
1 'polypeptide(L)'
;MADLMWIEHVGARAFSAMSKKAPNATLREMYAIFHAEEQRHANAEMALMKRWGMLESDIPKPNKNLRLIIEWLDTYADDMPFYILGAVIPMLEVALDGALCKFLLDTVDDPVCHQAFELINADEARHLGVGFSVMEQQGMHKNLIQLGQMAARIVDPRLVLGILAYLPLINKMRDNIVKLGLPEDNLYQAMNKFTRIGGRTQQGRRNPWFQIINWHAKNVINRDRKFFHIPVDAMVSMTDKLPEKALPRIPSWIYELTSESKAAS
;
A
#
# COMPACT_ATOMS: atom_id res chain seq x y z
N MET A 1 10.92 -8.94 4.33
CA MET A 1 9.86 -9.95 4.48
C MET A 1 8.81 -9.55 5.50
N ALA A 2 9.10 -9.40 6.80
CA ALA A 2 8.05 -9.04 7.77
C ALA A 2 7.29 -7.74 7.41
N ASP A 3 8.01 -6.69 7.01
CA ASP A 3 7.37 -5.44 6.57
C ASP A 3 6.52 -5.62 5.29
N LEU A 4 6.92 -6.52 4.36
CA LEU A 4 6.18 -6.80 3.12
C LEU A 4 4.84 -7.48 3.45
N MET A 5 4.88 -8.55 4.25
CA MET A 5 3.70 -9.27 4.72
C MET A 5 2.70 -8.34 5.42
N TRP A 6 3.20 -7.40 6.22
CA TRP A 6 2.38 -6.41 6.88
C TRP A 6 1.71 -5.42 5.90
N ILE A 7 2.36 -5.12 4.79
CA ILE A 7 1.80 -4.26 3.74
C ILE A 7 0.68 -4.98 3.01
N GLU A 8 0.84 -6.25 2.65
CA GLU A 8 -0.24 -7.07 2.05
C GLU A 8 -1.45 -7.10 2.98
N HIS A 9 -1.22 -7.34 4.28
CA HIS A 9 -2.32 -7.37 5.27
C HIS A 9 -3.00 -6.00 5.44
N VAL A 10 -2.26 -4.91 5.27
CA VAL A 10 -2.80 -3.54 5.21
C VAL A 10 -3.61 -3.32 3.92
N GLY A 11 -3.14 -3.83 2.78
CA GLY A 11 -3.85 -3.85 1.50
C GLY A 11 -5.18 -4.59 1.62
N ALA A 12 -5.18 -5.77 2.25
CA ALA A 12 -6.38 -6.54 2.54
C ALA A 12 -7.43 -5.70 3.28
N ARG A 13 -7.02 -4.97 4.34
CA ARG A 13 -7.93 -4.10 5.11
C ARG A 13 -8.50 -2.95 4.26
N ALA A 14 -7.69 -2.39 3.36
CA ALA A 14 -8.12 -1.34 2.45
C ALA A 14 -9.11 -1.86 1.39
N PHE A 15 -8.87 -3.04 0.81
CA PHE A 15 -9.82 -3.67 -0.12
C PHE A 15 -11.14 -4.06 0.55
N SER A 16 -11.12 -4.50 1.81
CA SER A 16 -12.34 -4.72 2.59
C SER A 16 -13.18 -3.43 2.72
N ALA A 17 -12.54 -2.28 2.99
CA ALA A 17 -13.23 -0.99 3.00
C ALA A 17 -13.76 -0.59 1.62
N MET A 18 -13.01 -0.85 0.55
CA MET A 18 -13.45 -0.59 -0.82
C MET A 18 -14.63 -1.46 -1.23
N SER A 19 -14.65 -2.75 -0.85
CA SER A 19 -15.76 -3.66 -1.13
C SER A 19 -17.05 -3.14 -0.51
N LYS A 20 -17.03 -2.76 0.78
CA LYS A 20 -18.19 -2.19 1.49
C LYS A 20 -18.77 -0.95 0.80
N LYS A 21 -17.90 -0.14 0.17
CA LYS A 21 -18.26 1.14 -0.46
C LYS A 21 -18.34 1.11 -1.98
N ALA A 22 -18.18 -0.06 -2.58
CA ALA A 22 -18.12 -0.18 -4.02
C ALA A 22 -19.42 0.35 -4.66
N PRO A 23 -19.33 1.13 -5.74
CA PRO A 23 -20.48 1.78 -6.34
C PRO A 23 -21.40 0.82 -7.11
N ASN A 24 -20.95 -0.41 -7.36
CA ASN A 24 -21.73 -1.46 -8.01
C ASN A 24 -21.33 -2.85 -7.48
N ALA A 25 -22.17 -3.84 -7.80
CA ALA A 25 -21.98 -5.22 -7.33
C ALA A 25 -20.68 -5.85 -7.87
N THR A 26 -20.31 -5.59 -9.12
CA THR A 26 -19.09 -6.12 -9.73
C THR A 26 -17.83 -5.67 -8.98
N LEU A 27 -17.70 -4.37 -8.71
CA LEU A 27 -16.56 -3.85 -7.95
C LEU A 27 -16.59 -4.34 -6.50
N ARG A 28 -17.77 -4.50 -5.90
CA ARG A 28 -17.90 -5.07 -4.54
C ARG A 28 -17.30 -6.47 -4.49
N GLU A 29 -17.65 -7.31 -5.45
CA GLU A 29 -17.18 -8.69 -5.57
C GLU A 29 -15.68 -8.73 -5.85
N MET A 30 -15.20 -7.93 -6.82
CA MET A 30 -13.76 -7.82 -7.12
C MET A 30 -12.94 -7.43 -5.89
N TYR A 31 -13.36 -6.40 -5.13
CA TYR A 31 -12.63 -6.01 -3.92
C TYR A 31 -12.74 -7.01 -2.77
N ALA A 32 -13.81 -7.80 -2.69
CA ALA A 32 -13.89 -8.91 -1.74
C ALA A 32 -12.90 -10.02 -2.10
N ILE A 33 -12.73 -10.29 -3.40
CA ILE A 33 -11.71 -11.22 -3.91
C ILE A 33 -10.30 -10.67 -3.63
N PHE A 34 -10.04 -9.40 -3.95
CA PHE A 34 -8.71 -8.79 -3.72
C PHE A 34 -8.34 -8.81 -2.23
N HIS A 35 -9.29 -8.54 -1.33
CA HIS A 35 -9.08 -8.72 0.10
C HIS A 35 -8.61 -10.14 0.47
N ALA A 36 -9.21 -11.18 -0.14
CA ALA A 36 -8.82 -12.56 0.10
C ALA A 36 -7.48 -12.94 -0.55
N GLU A 37 -7.15 -12.34 -1.70
CA GLU A 37 -5.87 -12.50 -2.38
C GLU A 37 -4.74 -11.89 -1.53
N GLU A 38 -4.89 -10.66 -1.05
CA GLU A 38 -3.91 -10.03 -0.14
C GLU A 38 -3.68 -10.83 1.15
N GLN A 39 -4.76 -11.37 1.72
CA GLN A 39 -4.63 -12.25 2.89
C GLN A 39 -3.79 -13.49 2.57
N ARG A 40 -3.92 -14.02 1.35
CA ARG A 40 -3.16 -15.17 0.86
C ARG A 40 -1.70 -14.78 0.59
N HIS A 41 -1.43 -13.59 0.05
CA HIS A 41 -0.08 -13.05 -0.14
C HIS A 41 0.64 -12.98 1.21
N ALA A 42 0.02 -12.33 2.20
CA ALA A 42 0.56 -12.24 3.55
C ALA A 42 0.86 -13.62 4.17
N ASN A 43 -0.06 -14.58 4.03
CA ASN A 43 0.13 -15.95 4.52
C ASN A 43 1.26 -16.69 3.81
N ALA A 44 1.38 -16.53 2.48
CA ALA A 44 2.47 -17.13 1.69
C ALA A 44 3.82 -16.59 2.14
N GLU A 45 3.92 -15.29 2.37
CA GLU A 45 5.14 -14.66 2.89
C GLU A 45 5.47 -15.09 4.32
N MET A 46 4.47 -15.28 5.18
CA MET A 46 4.68 -15.87 6.49
C MET A 46 5.21 -17.30 6.39
N ALA A 47 4.67 -18.11 5.47
CA ALA A 47 5.15 -19.47 5.24
C ALA A 47 6.60 -19.48 4.73
N LEU A 48 6.98 -18.56 3.83
CA LEU A 48 8.36 -18.38 3.38
C LEU A 48 9.28 -17.96 4.55
N MET A 49 8.87 -16.98 5.36
CA MET A 49 9.63 -16.59 6.55
C MET A 49 9.83 -17.75 7.54
N LYS A 50 8.79 -18.58 7.74
CA LYS A 50 8.88 -19.78 8.58
C LYS A 50 9.88 -20.79 8.00
N ARG A 51 9.80 -21.04 6.69
CA ARG A 51 10.71 -21.93 5.95
C ARG A 51 12.17 -21.48 6.07
N TRP A 52 12.42 -20.18 6.03
CA TRP A 52 13.76 -19.60 6.17
C TRP A 52 14.23 -19.44 7.63
N GLY A 53 13.43 -19.87 8.61
CA GLY A 53 13.78 -19.74 10.03
C GLY A 53 13.81 -18.28 10.53
N MET A 54 13.08 -17.38 9.87
CA MET A 54 13.06 -15.93 10.20
C MET A 54 12.01 -15.56 11.26
N LEU A 55 11.16 -16.49 11.68
CA LEU A 55 10.09 -16.25 12.64
C LEU A 55 10.55 -16.62 14.06
N GLU A 56 10.67 -15.62 14.93
CA GLU A 56 10.86 -15.82 16.39
C GLU A 56 9.54 -16.20 17.10
N SER A 57 8.41 -15.79 16.54
CA SER A 57 7.04 -16.07 16.99
C SER A 57 6.12 -16.32 15.79
N ASP A 58 4.91 -16.86 16.01
CA ASP A 58 3.98 -17.20 14.93
C ASP A 58 3.64 -16.02 14.00
N ILE A 59 3.54 -14.80 14.53
CA ILE A 59 3.31 -13.57 13.77
C ILE A 59 4.43 -12.56 14.09
N PRO A 60 5.16 -12.03 13.08
CA PRO A 60 6.16 -10.98 13.27
C PRO A 60 5.54 -9.71 13.86
N LYS A 61 6.21 -9.09 14.83
CA LYS A 61 5.76 -7.81 15.39
C LYS A 61 5.85 -6.68 14.35
N PRO A 62 4.78 -5.89 14.13
CA PRO A 62 4.84 -4.76 13.21
C PRO A 62 5.74 -3.65 13.74
N ASN A 63 6.45 -2.97 12.84
CA ASN A 63 7.24 -1.80 13.21
C ASN A 63 6.32 -0.62 13.67
N LYS A 64 6.90 0.41 14.30
CA LYS A 64 6.13 1.51 14.90
C LYS A 64 5.24 2.25 13.89
N ASN A 65 5.76 2.53 12.70
CA ASN A 65 5.01 3.23 11.64
C ASN A 65 3.88 2.36 11.10
N LEU A 66 4.12 1.05 10.95
CA LEU A 66 3.07 0.08 10.60
C LEU A 66 1.95 0.05 11.64
N ARG A 67 2.27 0.07 12.94
CA ARG A 67 1.23 0.13 13.99
C ARG A 67 0.36 1.39 13.89
N LEU A 68 0.95 2.53 13.54
CA LEU A 68 0.20 3.78 13.37
C LEU A 68 -0.73 3.74 12.15
N ILE A 69 -0.26 3.21 11.01
CA ILE A 69 -1.13 3.10 9.81
C ILE A 69 -2.21 2.04 10.00
N ILE A 70 -1.90 0.93 10.66
CA ILE A 70 -2.84 -0.14 11.00
C ILE A 70 -3.98 0.41 11.87
N GLU A 71 -3.65 1.16 12.94
CA GLU A 71 -4.66 1.81 13.78
C GLU A 71 -5.53 2.78 12.99
N TRP A 72 -4.92 3.59 12.12
CA TRP A 72 -5.66 4.54 11.30
C TRP A 72 -6.63 3.82 10.35
N LEU A 73 -6.19 2.73 9.71
CA LEU A 73 -7.02 1.93 8.81
C LEU A 73 -8.17 1.28 9.58
N ASP A 74 -7.88 0.70 10.73
CA ASP A 74 -8.88 0.07 11.59
C ASP A 74 -9.99 1.08 11.97
N THR A 75 -9.57 2.28 12.37
CA THR A 75 -10.47 3.32 12.88
C THR A 75 -11.23 4.04 11.77
N TYR A 76 -10.61 4.32 10.62
CA TYR A 76 -11.13 5.30 9.65
C TYR A 76 -11.28 4.80 8.21
N ALA A 77 -10.71 3.66 7.81
CA ALA A 77 -10.79 3.23 6.40
C ALA A 77 -12.23 3.06 5.92
N ASP A 78 -13.10 2.52 6.77
CA ASP A 78 -14.53 2.34 6.48
C ASP A 78 -15.30 3.66 6.40
N ASP A 79 -14.70 4.80 6.75
CA ASP A 79 -15.27 6.14 6.63
C ASP A 79 -14.67 6.94 5.46
N MET A 80 -13.59 6.45 4.84
CA MET A 80 -12.96 7.13 3.70
C MET A 80 -13.81 7.05 2.44
N PRO A 81 -13.92 8.13 1.64
CA PRO A 81 -14.58 8.06 0.35
C PRO A 81 -13.88 7.06 -0.58
N PHE A 82 -14.69 6.30 -1.32
CA PHE A 82 -14.22 5.28 -2.26
C PHE A 82 -13.17 5.80 -3.24
N TYR A 83 -13.32 7.04 -3.72
CA TYR A 83 -12.40 7.62 -4.71
C TYR A 83 -10.99 7.91 -4.16
N ILE A 84 -10.83 8.04 -2.83
CA ILE A 84 -9.52 8.26 -2.22
C ILE A 84 -8.75 6.94 -2.20
N LEU A 85 -9.36 5.90 -1.63
CA LEU A 85 -8.76 4.56 -1.56
C LEU A 85 -8.49 4.03 -2.98
N GLY A 86 -9.45 4.19 -3.90
CA GLY A 86 -9.30 3.77 -5.30
C GLY A 86 -8.23 4.53 -6.10
N ALA A 87 -7.63 5.58 -5.55
CA ALA A 87 -6.49 6.28 -6.14
C ALA A 87 -5.17 6.00 -5.41
N VAL A 88 -5.22 5.80 -4.08
CA VAL A 88 -4.05 5.50 -3.24
C VAL A 88 -3.55 4.07 -3.46
N ILE A 89 -4.46 3.08 -3.43
CA ILE A 89 -4.10 1.66 -3.52
C ILE A 89 -3.29 1.35 -4.79
N PRO A 90 -3.67 1.80 -6.01
CA PRO A 90 -2.88 1.50 -7.21
C PRO A 90 -1.44 2.05 -7.18
N MET A 91 -1.16 3.10 -6.40
CA MET A 91 0.21 3.59 -6.21
C MET A 91 1.00 2.69 -5.27
N LEU A 92 0.36 2.17 -4.21
CA LEU A 92 0.98 1.21 -3.29
C LEU A 92 1.30 -0.10 -4.01
N GLU A 93 0.35 -0.66 -4.78
CA GLU A 93 0.58 -1.89 -5.54
C GLU A 93 1.73 -1.72 -6.54
N VAL A 94 1.80 -0.58 -7.24
CA VAL A 94 2.93 -0.31 -8.15
C VAL A 94 4.27 -0.26 -7.41
N ALA A 95 4.31 0.32 -6.20
CA ALA A 95 5.53 0.38 -5.41
C ALA A 95 5.97 -1.02 -4.94
N LEU A 96 5.01 -1.84 -4.53
CA LEU A 96 5.21 -3.18 -4.02
C LEU A 96 5.67 -4.14 -5.14
N ASP A 97 4.85 -4.32 -6.18
CA ASP A 97 5.12 -5.14 -7.37
C ASP A 97 6.40 -4.67 -8.09
N GLY A 98 6.47 -3.37 -8.38
CA GLY A 98 7.48 -2.82 -9.30
C GLY A 98 8.89 -2.74 -8.72
N ALA A 99 9.04 -2.64 -7.40
CA ALA A 99 10.34 -2.52 -6.76
C ALA A 99 10.61 -3.67 -5.79
N LEU A 100 9.72 -3.92 -4.83
CA LEU A 100 10.01 -4.81 -3.71
C LEU A 100 10.00 -6.29 -4.12
N CYS A 101 8.97 -6.73 -4.86
CA CYS A 101 8.90 -8.10 -5.39
C CYS A 101 10.04 -8.38 -6.38
N LYS A 102 10.30 -7.45 -7.31
CA LYS A 102 11.41 -7.58 -8.27
C LYS A 102 12.77 -7.75 -7.57
N PHE A 103 13.04 -6.93 -6.54
CA PHE A 103 14.28 -7.06 -5.79
C PHE A 103 14.40 -8.38 -5.04
N LEU A 104 13.31 -8.87 -4.43
CA LEU A 104 13.31 -10.18 -3.79
C LEU A 104 13.63 -11.29 -4.78
N LEU A 105 13.03 -11.27 -5.97
CA LEU A 105 13.28 -12.25 -7.03
C LEU A 105 14.71 -12.17 -7.57
N ASP A 106 15.27 -10.97 -7.68
CA ASP A 106 16.66 -10.78 -8.14
C ASP A 106 17.70 -11.20 -7.07
N THR A 107 17.32 -11.25 -5.79
CA THR A 107 18.25 -11.45 -4.66
C THR A 107 18.17 -12.84 -4.03
N VAL A 108 16.97 -13.43 -3.99
CA VAL A 108 16.71 -14.69 -3.28
C VAL A 108 16.73 -15.86 -4.25
N ASP A 109 17.70 -16.76 -4.08
CA ASP A 109 17.79 -18.02 -4.82
C ASP A 109 17.01 -19.14 -4.09
N ASP A 110 15.68 -19.05 -4.10
CA ASP A 110 14.78 -20.11 -3.59
C ASP A 110 13.65 -20.37 -4.59
N PRO A 111 13.62 -21.52 -5.30
CA PRO A 111 12.60 -21.79 -6.32
C PRO A 111 11.17 -21.77 -5.77
N VAL A 112 10.97 -22.06 -4.47
CA VAL A 112 9.65 -21.97 -3.82
C VAL A 112 9.22 -20.51 -3.67
N CYS A 113 10.16 -19.61 -3.37
CA CYS A 113 9.91 -18.18 -3.35
C CYS A 113 9.51 -17.67 -4.73
N HIS A 114 10.28 -18.02 -5.76
CA HIS A 114 9.99 -17.63 -7.14
C HIS A 114 8.60 -18.10 -7.58
N GLN A 115 8.22 -19.34 -7.27
CA GLN A 115 6.89 -19.86 -7.59
C GLN A 115 5.76 -19.15 -6.82
N ALA A 116 5.96 -18.85 -5.54
CA ALA A 116 4.98 -18.12 -4.75
C ALA A 116 4.77 -16.70 -5.29
N PHE A 117 5.85 -15.99 -5.59
CA PHE A 117 5.79 -14.63 -6.13
C PHE A 117 5.31 -14.59 -7.59
N GLU A 118 5.47 -15.64 -8.39
CA GLU A 118 4.83 -15.72 -9.71
C GLU A 118 3.30 -15.69 -9.59
N LEU A 119 2.74 -16.41 -8.62
CA LEU A 119 1.30 -16.42 -8.36
C LEU A 119 0.82 -15.07 -7.79
N ILE A 120 1.55 -14.51 -6.82
CA ILE A 120 1.25 -13.18 -6.25
C ILE A 120 1.26 -12.13 -7.38
N ASN A 121 2.29 -12.09 -8.22
CA ASN A 121 2.39 -11.15 -9.34
C ASN A 121 1.22 -11.28 -10.33
N ALA A 122 0.68 -12.48 -10.54
CA ALA A 122 -0.49 -12.69 -11.38
C ALA A 122 -1.77 -12.08 -10.76
N ASP A 123 -1.88 -12.09 -9.44
CA ASP A 123 -2.97 -11.47 -8.67
C ASP A 123 -2.81 -9.94 -8.69
N GLU A 124 -1.61 -9.43 -8.41
CA GLU A 124 -1.26 -8.00 -8.44
C GLU A 124 -1.54 -7.33 -9.81
N ALA A 125 -1.28 -8.05 -10.91
CA ALA A 125 -1.60 -7.55 -12.24
C ALA A 125 -3.10 -7.25 -12.41
N ARG A 126 -3.98 -8.04 -11.79
CA ARG A 126 -5.44 -7.83 -11.81
C ARG A 126 -5.83 -6.66 -10.91
N HIS A 127 -5.22 -6.54 -9.74
CA HIS A 127 -5.45 -5.43 -8.82
C HIS A 127 -5.13 -4.10 -9.48
N LEU A 128 -3.97 -4.01 -10.12
CA LEU A 128 -3.55 -2.85 -10.90
C LEU A 128 -4.50 -2.56 -12.08
N GLY A 129 -4.90 -3.59 -12.83
CA GLY A 129 -5.83 -3.44 -13.95
C GLY A 129 -7.15 -2.80 -13.54
N VAL A 130 -7.76 -3.29 -12.45
CA VAL A 130 -8.99 -2.72 -11.90
C VAL A 130 -8.74 -1.35 -11.27
N GLY A 131 -7.65 -1.21 -10.52
CA GLY A 131 -7.27 0.03 -9.84
C GLY A 131 -7.13 1.22 -10.79
N PHE A 132 -6.36 1.06 -11.87
CA PHE A 132 -6.23 2.11 -12.89
C PHE A 132 -7.55 2.39 -13.60
N SER A 133 -8.34 1.35 -13.92
CA SER A 133 -9.65 1.53 -14.55
C SER A 133 -10.61 2.33 -13.66
N VAL A 134 -10.65 2.04 -12.36
CA VAL A 134 -11.45 2.79 -11.39
C VAL A 134 -10.96 4.24 -11.26
N MET A 135 -9.65 4.46 -11.23
CA MET A 135 -9.09 5.81 -11.17
C MET A 135 -9.44 6.65 -12.41
N GLU A 136 -9.46 6.04 -13.61
CA GLU A 136 -9.95 6.69 -14.83
C GLU A 136 -11.44 7.00 -14.74
N GLN A 137 -12.25 6.05 -14.28
CA GLN A 137 -13.70 6.22 -14.11
C GLN A 137 -14.05 7.39 -13.17
N GLN A 138 -13.27 7.60 -12.11
CA GLN A 138 -13.45 8.72 -11.17
C GLN A 138 -13.32 10.09 -11.84
N GLY A 139 -12.56 10.19 -12.94
CA GLY A 139 -12.42 11.42 -13.73
C GLY A 139 -13.48 11.58 -14.83
N MET A 140 -14.30 10.56 -15.10
CA MET A 140 -15.28 10.58 -16.19
C MET A 140 -16.50 11.43 -15.83
N HIS A 141 -16.97 12.23 -16.81
CA HIS A 141 -18.19 13.03 -16.74
C HIS A 141 -18.30 13.95 -15.50
N LYS A 142 -17.17 14.28 -14.85
CA LYS A 142 -17.14 15.22 -13.72
C LYS A 142 -16.93 16.65 -14.19
N ASN A 143 -17.77 17.56 -13.68
CA ASN A 143 -17.57 18.99 -13.82
C ASN A 143 -16.53 19.51 -12.81
N LEU A 144 -16.12 20.77 -12.95
CA LEU A 144 -15.08 21.38 -12.10
C LEU A 144 -15.46 21.41 -10.62
N ILE A 145 -16.73 21.64 -10.30
CA ILE A 145 -17.21 21.69 -8.90
C ILE A 145 -17.08 20.32 -8.24
N GLN A 146 -17.48 19.25 -8.94
CA GLN A 146 -17.36 17.88 -8.44
C GLN A 146 -15.91 17.46 -8.25
N LEU A 147 -15.02 17.82 -9.19
CA LEU A 147 -13.58 17.59 -9.03
C LEU A 147 -13.02 18.39 -7.83
N GLY A 148 -13.47 19.64 -7.65
CA GLY A 148 -13.13 20.45 -6.49
C GLY A 148 -13.59 19.83 -5.17
N GLN A 149 -14.80 19.29 -5.11
CA GLN A 149 -15.32 18.58 -3.94
C GLN A 149 -14.52 17.32 -3.60
N MET A 150 -14.07 16.58 -4.61
CA MET A 150 -13.17 15.43 -4.42
C MET A 150 -11.83 15.86 -3.81
N ALA A 151 -11.26 16.98 -4.29
CA ALA A 151 -9.99 17.52 -3.79
C ALA A 151 -10.12 18.12 -2.38
N ALA A 152 -11.27 18.76 -2.07
CA ALA A 152 -11.53 19.38 -0.78
C ALA A 152 -11.45 18.40 0.39
N ARG A 153 -11.54 17.09 0.15
CA ARG A 153 -11.39 16.09 1.20
C ARG A 153 -9.98 16.02 1.81
N ILE A 154 -8.98 16.68 1.20
CA ILE A 154 -7.64 16.81 1.78
C ILE A 154 -7.63 17.46 3.18
N VAL A 155 -8.64 18.28 3.51
CA VAL A 155 -8.76 18.91 4.84
C VAL A 155 -9.57 18.07 5.84
N ASP A 156 -10.03 16.88 5.48
CA ASP A 156 -10.68 15.96 6.43
C ASP A 156 -9.68 15.59 7.54
N PRO A 157 -9.95 15.90 8.82
CA PRO A 157 -9.05 15.57 9.92
C PRO A 157 -8.69 14.08 9.96
N ARG A 158 -9.63 13.20 9.62
CA ARG A 158 -9.40 11.76 9.57
C ARG A 158 -8.36 11.43 8.51
N LEU A 159 -8.47 11.99 7.31
CA LEU A 159 -7.50 11.79 6.25
C LEU A 159 -6.14 12.42 6.58
N VAL A 160 -6.12 13.60 7.19
CA VAL A 160 -4.88 14.27 7.62
C VAL A 160 -4.10 13.38 8.61
N LEU A 161 -4.78 12.76 9.58
CA LEU A 161 -4.15 11.79 10.48
C LEU A 161 -3.55 10.60 9.71
N GLY A 162 -4.24 10.12 8.68
CA GLY A 162 -3.75 9.05 7.81
C GLY A 162 -2.50 9.46 7.05
N ILE A 163 -2.49 10.66 6.47
CA ILE A 163 -1.33 11.23 5.78
C ILE A 163 -0.15 11.36 6.74
N LEU A 164 -0.38 11.83 7.98
CA LEU A 164 0.68 11.98 8.99
C LEU A 164 1.26 10.62 9.44
N ALA A 165 0.45 9.55 9.48
CA ALA A 165 0.93 8.20 9.75
C ALA A 165 1.66 7.58 8.54
N TYR A 166 1.20 7.89 7.34
CA TYR A 166 1.70 7.35 6.07
C TYR A 166 3.05 7.94 5.63
N LEU A 167 3.24 9.26 5.77
CA LEU A 167 4.46 9.92 5.29
C LEU A 167 5.75 9.34 5.91
N PRO A 168 5.84 9.12 7.24
CA PRO A 168 7.02 8.51 7.85
C PRO A 168 7.20 7.04 7.45
N LEU A 169 6.11 6.30 7.24
CA LEU A 169 6.16 4.90 6.81
C LEU A 169 6.87 4.77 5.46
N ILE A 170 6.42 5.54 4.46
CA ILE A 170 6.97 5.46 3.10
C ILE A 170 8.42 5.92 3.02
N ASN A 171 8.79 7.03 3.69
CA ASN A 171 10.19 7.46 3.70
C ASN A 171 11.09 6.40 4.34
N LYS A 172 10.66 5.79 5.45
CA LYS A 172 11.39 4.72 6.11
C LYS A 172 11.50 3.46 5.24
N MET A 173 10.43 3.08 4.55
CA MET A 173 10.44 1.95 3.62
C MET A 173 11.44 2.17 2.48
N ARG A 174 11.41 3.34 1.84
CA ARG A 174 12.41 3.72 0.83
C ARG A 174 13.82 3.60 1.38
N ASP A 175 14.09 4.18 2.55
CA ASP A 175 15.44 4.15 3.13
C ASP A 175 15.88 2.74 3.53
N ASN A 176 14.98 1.90 4.03
CA ASN A 176 15.26 0.50 4.32
C ASN A 176 15.61 -0.27 3.04
N ILE A 177 14.83 -0.06 1.99
CA ILE A 177 15.04 -0.69 0.69
C ILE A 177 16.40 -0.30 0.10
N VAL A 178 16.77 0.99 0.14
CA VAL A 178 18.09 1.45 -0.30
C VAL A 178 19.22 0.86 0.54
N LYS A 179 19.03 0.76 1.87
CA LYS A 179 20.00 0.10 2.77
C LYS A 179 20.18 -1.38 2.49
N LEU A 180 19.12 -2.07 2.03
CA LEU A 180 19.16 -3.48 1.65
C LEU A 180 19.83 -3.71 0.29
N GLY A 181 20.23 -2.64 -0.42
CA GLY A 181 20.95 -2.73 -1.69
C GLY A 181 20.06 -2.66 -2.93
N LEU A 182 18.76 -2.38 -2.77
CA LEU A 182 17.87 -2.17 -3.90
C LEU A 182 18.26 -0.85 -4.62
N PRO A 183 18.56 -0.88 -5.93
CA PRO A 183 18.92 0.32 -6.68
C PRO A 183 17.78 1.34 -6.68
N GLU A 184 18.04 2.60 -6.30
CA GLU A 184 17.01 3.66 -6.30
C GLU A 184 16.24 3.73 -7.64
N ASP A 185 16.91 3.41 -8.76
CA ASP A 185 16.35 3.28 -10.11
C ASP A 185 15.14 2.35 -10.20
N ASN A 186 15.07 1.27 -9.44
CA ASN A 186 13.90 0.38 -9.43
C ASN A 186 12.68 1.07 -8.83
N LEU A 187 12.85 1.85 -7.75
CA LEU A 187 11.78 2.66 -7.16
C LEU A 187 11.34 3.78 -8.12
N TYR A 188 12.29 4.42 -8.83
CA TYR A 188 11.96 5.39 -9.87
C TYR A 188 11.16 4.76 -11.02
N GLN A 189 11.56 3.57 -11.48
CA GLN A 189 10.86 2.84 -12.54
C GLN A 189 9.44 2.45 -12.12
N ALA A 190 9.28 1.95 -10.90
CA ALA A 190 7.98 1.66 -10.31
C ALA A 190 7.11 2.92 -10.30
N MET A 191 7.57 4.03 -9.72
CA MET A 191 6.75 5.25 -9.68
C MET A 191 6.46 5.84 -11.07
N ASN A 192 7.37 5.69 -12.03
CA ASN A 192 7.12 6.05 -13.42
C ASN A 192 6.02 5.18 -14.07
N LYS A 193 5.89 3.89 -13.70
CA LYS A 193 4.77 3.03 -14.13
C LYS A 193 3.44 3.63 -13.67
N PHE A 194 3.34 4.09 -12.42
CA PHE A 194 2.14 4.76 -11.91
C PHE A 194 1.83 6.06 -12.69
N THR A 195 2.82 6.94 -12.88
CA THR A 195 2.64 8.17 -13.67
C THR A 195 2.17 7.88 -15.09
N ARG A 196 2.80 6.90 -15.74
CA ARG A 196 2.54 6.56 -17.15
C ARG A 196 1.15 5.96 -17.35
N ILE A 197 0.77 4.99 -16.51
CA ILE A 197 -0.51 4.28 -16.68
C ILE A 197 -1.66 5.16 -16.18
N GLY A 198 -1.56 5.71 -14.96
CA GLY A 198 -2.61 6.57 -14.40
C GLY A 198 -2.80 7.88 -15.17
N GLY A 199 -1.73 8.38 -15.78
CA GLY A 199 -1.75 9.59 -16.61
C GLY A 199 -2.01 9.33 -18.09
N ARG A 200 -2.28 8.09 -18.52
CA ARG A 200 -2.40 7.72 -19.94
C ARG A 200 -3.58 8.40 -20.61
N THR A 201 -4.74 8.41 -19.95
CA THR A 201 -5.99 8.96 -20.49
C THR A 201 -6.25 10.40 -20.02
N GLN A 202 -7.10 11.12 -20.73
CA GLN A 202 -7.52 12.47 -20.30
C GLN A 202 -8.27 12.41 -18.96
N GLN A 203 -9.06 11.36 -18.76
CA GLN A 203 -9.88 11.12 -17.59
C GLN A 203 -9.00 10.85 -16.36
N GLY A 204 -8.01 9.96 -16.47
CA GLY A 204 -7.03 9.73 -15.40
C GLY A 204 -6.30 11.01 -15.00
N ARG A 205 -5.85 11.82 -15.98
CA ARG A 205 -5.23 13.13 -15.71
C ARG A 205 -6.16 14.15 -15.06
N ARG A 206 -7.48 14.03 -15.21
CA ARG A 206 -8.46 14.93 -14.56
C ARG A 206 -8.78 14.53 -13.13
N ASN A 207 -8.43 13.31 -12.72
CA ASN A 207 -8.66 12.87 -11.36
C ASN A 207 -7.75 13.65 -10.38
N PRO A 208 -8.30 14.41 -9.42
CA PRO A 208 -7.49 15.22 -8.50
C PRO A 208 -6.61 14.35 -7.60
N TRP A 209 -7.07 13.16 -7.20
CA TRP A 209 -6.31 12.26 -6.37
C TRP A 209 -5.13 11.64 -7.12
N PHE A 210 -5.30 11.30 -8.40
CA PHE A 210 -4.16 10.94 -9.26
C PHE A 210 -3.10 12.05 -9.25
N GLN A 211 -3.50 13.31 -9.42
CA GLN A 211 -2.56 14.43 -9.46
C GLN A 211 -1.83 14.63 -8.13
N ILE A 212 -2.55 14.58 -7.00
CA ILE A 212 -1.98 14.69 -5.65
C ILE A 212 -0.99 13.56 -5.39
N ILE A 213 -1.38 12.32 -5.67
CA ILE A 213 -0.57 11.12 -5.42
C ILE A 213 0.64 11.07 -6.34
N ASN A 214 0.47 11.41 -7.62
CA ASN A 214 1.57 11.50 -8.58
C ASN A 214 2.59 12.58 -8.21
N TRP A 215 2.12 13.74 -7.72
CA TRP A 215 2.99 14.76 -7.16
C TRP A 215 3.74 14.24 -5.94
N HIS A 216 3.04 13.59 -5.00
CA HIS A 216 3.65 13.01 -3.81
C HIS A 216 4.73 11.97 -4.16
N ALA A 217 4.41 11.00 -5.02
CA ALA A 217 5.33 9.95 -5.47
C ALA A 217 6.62 10.52 -6.05
N LYS A 218 6.53 11.56 -6.90
CA LYS A 218 7.70 12.25 -7.47
C LYS A 218 8.59 12.92 -6.43
N ASN A 219 8.00 13.41 -5.34
CA ASN A 219 8.76 14.04 -4.26
C ASN A 219 9.41 13.00 -3.33
N VAL A 220 8.71 11.88 -3.07
CA VAL A 220 9.25 10.77 -2.27
C VAL A 220 10.51 10.17 -2.88
N ILE A 221 10.50 9.95 -4.20
CA ILE A 221 11.62 9.32 -4.90
C ILE A 221 12.80 10.27 -5.07
N ASN A 222 12.57 11.56 -5.36
CA ASN A 222 13.65 12.51 -5.62
C ASN A 222 14.22 13.08 -4.32
N ARG A 223 15.41 12.61 -3.91
CA ARG A 223 16.11 13.05 -2.67
C ARG A 223 16.53 14.52 -2.66
N ASP A 224 16.68 15.16 -3.81
CA ASP A 224 17.06 16.58 -3.88
C ASP A 224 15.91 17.51 -3.46
N ARG A 225 14.69 16.98 -3.30
CA ARG A 225 13.50 17.72 -2.83
C ARG A 225 13.56 17.94 -1.32
N LYS A 226 14.54 18.73 -0.87
CA LYS A 226 14.78 19.05 0.55
C LYS A 226 13.53 19.57 1.28
N PHE A 227 12.69 20.35 0.59
CA PHE A 227 11.44 20.86 1.19
C PHE A 227 10.46 19.74 1.59
N PHE A 228 10.54 18.59 0.94
CA PHE A 228 9.72 17.41 1.25
C PHE A 228 10.44 16.50 2.26
N HIS A 229 11.72 16.17 2.03
CA HIS A 229 12.42 15.21 2.89
C HIS A 229 12.74 15.74 4.28
N ILE A 230 13.15 17.02 4.42
CA ILE A 230 13.48 17.59 5.74
C ILE A 230 12.34 17.43 6.76
N PRO A 231 11.08 17.86 6.46
CA PRO A 231 10.00 17.70 7.42
C PRO A 231 9.61 16.23 7.61
N VAL A 232 9.62 15.40 6.56
CA VAL A 232 9.23 13.98 6.68
C VAL A 232 10.26 13.18 7.48
N ASP A 233 11.55 13.44 7.29
CA ASP A 233 12.63 12.79 8.05
C ASP A 233 12.60 13.21 9.52
N ALA A 234 12.21 14.45 9.81
CA ALA A 234 11.92 14.88 11.18
C ALA A 234 10.76 14.07 11.79
N MET A 235 9.68 13.83 11.04
CA MET A 235 8.59 12.97 11.49
C MET A 235 9.04 11.52 11.72
N VAL A 236 9.89 10.95 10.85
CA VAL A 236 10.48 9.61 11.07
C VAL A 236 11.29 9.57 12.37
N SER A 237 12.12 10.59 12.64
CA SER A 237 12.86 10.66 13.90
C SER A 237 11.93 10.76 15.11
N MET A 238 10.80 11.47 15.00
CA MET A 238 9.80 11.56 16.06
C MET A 238 9.11 10.22 16.30
N THR A 239 8.67 9.51 15.26
CA THR A 239 7.98 8.22 15.41
C THR A 239 8.92 7.14 15.95
N ASP A 240 10.21 7.17 15.59
CA ASP A 240 11.21 6.26 16.13
C ASP A 240 11.44 6.44 17.63
N LYS A 241 11.22 7.65 18.17
CA LYS A 241 11.34 7.95 19.61
C LYS A 241 10.09 7.62 20.42
N LEU A 242 8.97 7.25 19.79
CA LEU A 242 7.74 6.91 20.51
C LEU A 242 7.97 5.67 21.40
N PRO A 243 7.68 5.73 22.71
CA PRO A 243 7.80 4.57 23.58
C PRO A 243 6.72 3.55 23.22
N GLU A 244 7.03 2.26 23.37
CA GLU A 244 6.11 1.18 22.96
C GLU A 244 4.74 1.26 23.66
N LYS A 245 4.71 1.73 24.90
CA LYS A 245 3.48 1.92 25.69
C LYS A 245 2.56 3.01 25.11
N ALA A 246 3.08 3.92 24.30
CA ALA A 246 2.29 4.97 23.64
C ALA A 246 1.79 4.55 22.26
N LEU A 247 2.20 3.39 21.75
CA LEU A 247 1.75 2.90 20.45
C LEU A 247 0.35 2.28 20.57
N PRO A 248 -0.51 2.46 19.55
CA PRO A 248 -1.83 1.84 19.52
C PRO A 248 -1.77 0.33 19.68
N ARG A 249 -2.82 -0.27 20.25
CA ARG A 249 -2.89 -1.73 20.39
C ARG A 249 -2.92 -2.37 18.99
N ILE A 250 -2.37 -3.56 18.90
CA ILE A 250 -2.42 -4.36 17.68
C ILE A 250 -3.89 -4.79 17.49
N PRO A 251 -4.57 -4.42 16.39
CA PRO A 251 -5.97 -4.79 16.15
C PRO A 251 -6.20 -6.30 16.10
N SER A 252 -7.42 -6.75 16.38
CA SER A 252 -7.73 -8.19 16.51
C SER A 252 -7.75 -8.95 15.18
N TRP A 253 -8.02 -8.28 14.05
CA TRP A 253 -8.00 -8.91 12.72
C TRP A 253 -6.59 -9.32 12.26
N ILE A 254 -5.55 -8.95 13.02
CA ILE A 254 -4.18 -9.43 12.81
C ILE A 254 -4.05 -10.93 13.08
N TYR A 255 -4.88 -11.49 13.96
CA TYR A 255 -4.84 -12.91 14.29
C TYR A 255 -5.48 -13.81 13.23
N GLU A 256 -5.98 -13.24 12.13
CA GLU A 256 -6.47 -14.00 10.97
C GLU A 256 -5.31 -14.51 10.09
N LEU A 257 -4.12 -13.92 10.25
CA LEU A 257 -2.88 -14.37 9.59
C LEU A 257 -2.44 -15.74 10.10
N THR A 258 -2.01 -16.61 9.19
CA THR A 258 -1.45 -17.91 9.54
C THR A 258 -0.37 -18.35 8.56
N SER A 259 0.68 -18.99 9.10
CA SER A 259 1.72 -19.64 8.30
C SER A 259 1.33 -21.06 7.87
N GLU A 260 0.18 -21.56 8.32
CA GLU A 260 -0.32 -22.87 7.97
C GLU A 260 -1.10 -22.82 6.66
N SER A 261 -0.80 -23.75 5.76
CA SER A 261 -1.62 -24.00 4.57
C SER A 261 -2.95 -24.61 5.01
N LYS A 262 -3.95 -23.78 5.31
CA LYS A 262 -5.34 -24.26 5.34
C LYS A 262 -5.74 -24.57 3.90
N ALA A 263 -5.86 -25.86 3.57
CA ALA A 263 -6.46 -26.27 2.32
C ALA A 263 -7.83 -25.59 2.23
N ALA A 264 -8.10 -24.87 1.15
CA ALA A 264 -9.43 -24.37 0.87
C ALA A 264 -10.36 -25.58 0.77
N SER A 265 -11.21 -25.76 1.79
CA SER A 265 -12.30 -26.73 1.79
C SER A 265 -13.46 -26.20 0.95
#